data_AF-A0AAN7FBY2-F1
#
_entry.id   AF-A0AAN7FBY2-F1
#
_cell.length_a   1.000
_cell.length_b   1.000
_cell.length_c   1.000
_cell.angle_alpha   90.00
_cell.angle_beta   90.00
_cell.angle_gamma   90.00
#
_symmetry.space_group_name_H-M   'P 1'
#
loop_
_entity.id
_entity.type
_entity.pdbx_description
1 polymer ?
#
loop_
_entity_poly.entity_id
_entity_poly.type
_entity_poly.pdbx_seq_one_letter_code
_entity_poly.pdbx_strand_id
1 'polypeptide(L)'
;MKGTSSSSASLRRRAPCMCYCPSPAKPILVVSWMKNNPGKRFYGCPNYWVGRKCKFFQWLDDEICARGKVLIPEQRQTILRLEDEVSTYKKREKCLTVSLILALVLCEICLCVILALLD
;
A
#
# COMPACT_ATOMS: atom_id res chain seq x y z
N MET A 1 -35.72 -33.92 -23.77
CA MET A 1 -34.79 -33.69 -22.65
C MET A 1 -33.36 -33.90 -23.16
N LYS A 2 -32.60 -32.83 -23.39
CA LYS A 2 -31.15 -32.92 -23.63
C LYS A 2 -30.48 -32.10 -22.54
N GLY A 3 -29.90 -32.81 -21.58
CA GLY A 3 -29.15 -32.20 -20.49
C GLY A 3 -27.83 -31.67 -21.03
N THR A 4 -27.69 -30.35 -21.06
CA THR A 4 -26.41 -29.71 -21.35
C THR A 4 -25.56 -29.83 -20.08
N SER A 5 -24.60 -30.74 -20.12
CA SER A 5 -23.58 -30.95 -19.10
C SER A 5 -22.83 -29.64 -18.86
N SER A 6 -23.21 -28.97 -17.78
CA SER A 6 -22.54 -27.78 -17.29
C SER A 6 -21.25 -28.21 -16.61
N SER A 7 -20.16 -28.27 -17.37
CA SER A 7 -18.83 -28.56 -16.83
C SER A 7 -18.39 -27.38 -15.95
N SER A 8 -18.67 -27.48 -14.66
CA SER A 8 -18.21 -26.58 -13.60
C SER A 8 -16.70 -26.72 -13.38
N ALA A 9 -15.90 -26.43 -14.40
CA ALA A 9 -14.47 -26.25 -14.23
C ALA A 9 -14.27 -24.87 -13.57
N SER A 10 -14.08 -24.89 -12.26
CA SER A 10 -13.63 -23.76 -11.43
C SER A 10 -12.83 -22.72 -12.22
N LEU A 11 -13.38 -21.51 -12.37
CA LEU A 11 -12.85 -20.34 -13.10
C LEU A 11 -11.54 -19.78 -12.52
N ARG A 12 -10.56 -20.62 -12.17
CA ARG A 12 -9.19 -20.13 -11.99
C ARG A 12 -8.65 -19.79 -13.37
N ARG A 13 -8.89 -18.55 -13.81
CA ARG A 13 -8.22 -17.96 -14.98
C ARG A 13 -6.73 -18.25 -14.83
N ARG A 14 -6.18 -19.12 -15.69
CA ARG A 14 -4.78 -19.49 -15.63
C ARG A 14 -3.94 -18.23 -15.79
N ALA A 15 -2.90 -18.10 -14.97
CA ALA A 15 -1.97 -16.99 -15.07
C ALA A 15 -1.33 -16.96 -16.47
N PRO A 16 -1.31 -15.81 -17.16
CA PRO A 16 -0.68 -15.71 -18.48
C PRO A 16 0.83 -15.92 -18.38
N CYS A 17 1.41 -16.62 -19.34
CA CYS A 17 2.84 -16.98 -19.28
C CYS A 17 3.76 -15.83 -19.68
N MET A 18 3.36 -14.96 -20.61
CA MET A 18 4.22 -13.94 -21.22
C MET A 18 3.46 -12.66 -21.59
N CYS A 19 4.14 -11.51 -21.51
CA CYS A 19 3.67 -10.22 -22.01
C CYS A 19 4.07 -9.98 -23.48
N TYR A 20 3.61 -8.87 -24.08
CA TYR A 20 3.85 -8.52 -25.49
C TYR A 20 5.15 -7.75 -25.76
N CYS A 21 6.16 -7.87 -24.89
CA CYS A 21 7.46 -7.22 -25.09
C CYS A 21 8.28 -7.93 -26.20
N PRO A 22 9.20 -7.23 -26.89
CA PRO A 22 10.15 -7.86 -27.82
C PRO A 22 11.00 -8.95 -27.15
N SER A 23 11.32 -8.77 -25.88
CA SER A 23 11.77 -9.84 -24.97
C SER A 23 10.61 -10.17 -24.03
N PRO A 24 9.82 -11.22 -24.31
CA PRO A 24 8.65 -11.55 -23.52
C PRO A 24 9.04 -11.94 -22.09
N ALA A 25 8.35 -11.36 -21.12
CA ALA A 25 8.58 -11.62 -19.70
C ALA A 25 7.28 -12.07 -19.03
N LYS A 26 7.40 -12.80 -17.92
CA LYS A 26 6.26 -13.23 -17.11
C LYS A 26 5.50 -12.00 -16.58
N PRO A 27 4.18 -11.88 -16.81
CA PRO A 27 3.38 -10.79 -16.27
C PRO A 27 3.37 -10.77 -14.74
N ILE A 28 3.27 -9.58 -14.17
CA ILE A 28 3.14 -9.34 -12.73
C ILE A 28 1.67 -9.18 -12.35
N LEU A 29 1.32 -9.56 -11.11
CA LEU A 29 -0.01 -9.31 -10.56
C LEU A 29 -0.06 -7.90 -9.97
N VAL A 30 -1.04 -7.11 -10.41
CA VAL A 30 -1.24 -5.71 -10.01
C VAL A 30 -2.65 -5.53 -9.48
N VAL A 31 -2.81 -4.68 -8.47
CA VAL A 31 -4.11 -4.23 -7.96
C VAL A 31 -4.44 -2.88 -8.57
N SER A 32 -5.60 -2.76 -9.22
CA SER A 32 -6.08 -1.49 -9.74
C SER A 32 -6.62 -0.63 -8.60
N TRP A 33 -6.22 0.63 -8.62
CA TRP A 33 -6.73 1.65 -7.68
C TRP A 33 -7.56 2.73 -8.40
N MET A 34 -7.95 2.48 -9.65
CA MET A 34 -8.79 3.39 -10.40
C MET A 34 -10.21 3.41 -9.85
N LYS A 35 -10.87 4.57 -9.90
CA LYS A 35 -12.24 4.78 -9.39
C LYS A 35 -13.26 3.74 -9.87
N ASN A 36 -13.13 3.28 -11.11
CA ASN A 36 -14.09 2.32 -11.70
C ASN A 36 -13.78 0.86 -11.34
N ASN A 37 -12.53 0.56 -10.95
CA ASN A 37 -12.04 -0.80 -10.73
C ASN A 37 -11.26 -0.95 -9.41
N PRO A 38 -11.67 -0.33 -8.28
CA PRO A 38 -10.83 -0.30 -7.10
C PRO A 38 -10.66 -1.71 -6.52
N GLY A 39 -9.44 -2.06 -6.13
CA GLY A 39 -9.10 -3.36 -5.56
C GLY A 39 -9.07 -4.52 -6.57
N LYS A 40 -9.47 -4.30 -7.84
CA LYS A 40 -9.55 -5.35 -8.85
C LYS A 40 -8.15 -5.74 -9.36
N ARG A 41 -7.82 -7.03 -9.37
CA ARG A 41 -6.50 -7.51 -9.80
C ARG A 41 -6.42 -7.77 -11.30
N PHE A 42 -5.29 -7.44 -11.90
CA PHE A 42 -4.94 -7.75 -13.28
C PHE A 42 -3.50 -8.21 -13.42
N TYR A 43 -3.21 -8.95 -14.48
CA TYR A 43 -1.86 -9.23 -14.93
C TYR A 43 -1.39 -8.12 -15.87
N GLY A 44 -0.26 -7.49 -15.54
CA GLY A 44 0.38 -6.44 -16.33
C GLY A 44 1.81 -6.80 -16.73
N CYS A 45 2.36 -6.10 -17.72
CA CYS A 45 3.78 -6.20 -18.03
C CYS A 45 4.65 -5.81 -16.81
N PRO A 46 5.79 -6.46 -16.55
CA PRO A 46 6.74 -6.01 -15.53
C PRO A 46 7.17 -4.54 -15.68
N ASN A 47 7.19 -4.03 -16.92
CA ASN A 47 7.54 -2.64 -17.23
C ASN A 47 6.34 -1.67 -17.19
N TYR A 48 5.19 -2.09 -16.64
CA TYR A 48 3.94 -1.32 -16.64
C TYR A 48 4.10 0.12 -16.10
N TRP A 49 4.93 0.31 -15.07
CA TRP A 49 5.14 1.62 -14.43
C TRP A 49 6.24 2.48 -15.07
N VAL A 50 7.05 1.91 -15.98
CA VAL A 50 8.30 2.52 -16.49
C VAL A 50 8.09 3.23 -17.84
N GLY A 51 6.84 3.37 -18.30
CA GLY A 51 6.50 4.13 -19.51
C GLY A 51 6.85 3.46 -20.85
N ARG A 52 7.58 2.33 -20.86
CA ARG A 52 7.75 1.49 -22.07
C ARG A 52 6.44 0.77 -22.38
N LYS A 53 5.87 1.06 -23.56
CA LYS A 53 4.48 0.76 -23.98
C LYS A 53 4.16 -0.71 -24.27
N CYS A 54 4.53 -1.66 -23.41
CA CYS A 54 3.93 -2.98 -23.48
C CYS A 54 2.49 -2.88 -22.95
N LYS A 55 1.52 -2.93 -23.87
CA LYS A 55 0.08 -2.82 -23.55
C LYS A 55 -0.54 -4.13 -23.05
N PHE A 56 0.27 -5.09 -22.62
CA PHE A 56 -0.23 -6.35 -22.07
C PHE A 56 -1.05 -6.07 -20.80
N PHE A 57 -2.30 -6.53 -20.80
CA PHE A 57 -3.24 -6.35 -19.71
C PHE A 57 -4.28 -7.47 -19.72
N GLN A 58 -4.51 -8.11 -18.58
CA GLN A 58 -5.59 -9.11 -18.44
C GLN A 58 -6.17 -9.11 -17.03
N TRP A 59 -7.48 -8.90 -16.90
CA TRP A 59 -8.18 -9.00 -15.62
C TRP A 59 -8.11 -10.42 -15.04
N LEU A 60 -7.67 -10.54 -13.78
CA LEU A 60 -7.75 -11.78 -13.00
C LEU A 60 -9.13 -11.90 -12.35
N ASP A 61 -9.59 -10.82 -11.73
CA ASP A 61 -10.86 -10.78 -11.03
C ASP A 61 -12.01 -10.41 -11.98
N ASP A 62 -13.23 -10.76 -11.58
CA ASP A 62 -14.46 -10.28 -12.22
C ASP A 62 -14.77 -8.84 -11.86
N GLU A 63 -15.83 -8.29 -12.45
CA GLU A 63 -16.31 -6.98 -12.07
C GLU A 63 -16.65 -6.92 -10.57
N ILE A 64 -16.26 -5.83 -9.93
CA ILE A 64 -16.49 -5.61 -8.51
C ILE A 64 -17.93 -5.11 -8.33
N CYS A 65 -18.59 -5.55 -7.26
CA CYS A 65 -19.95 -5.14 -6.98
C CYS A 65 -20.07 -3.61 -6.77
N ALA A 66 -21.26 -3.04 -7.02
CA ALA A 66 -21.49 -1.60 -6.89
C ALA A 66 -21.09 -1.04 -5.51
N ARG A 67 -21.39 -1.79 -4.44
CA ARG A 67 -20.99 -1.43 -3.07
C ARG A 67 -19.46 -1.39 -2.91
N GLY A 68 -18.73 -2.33 -3.50
CA GLY A 68 -17.27 -2.36 -3.48
C GLY A 68 -16.66 -1.14 -4.17
N LYS A 69 -17.30 -0.60 -5.22
CA LYS A 69 -16.82 0.58 -5.95
C LYS A 69 -16.83 1.85 -5.08
N VAL A 70 -17.66 1.86 -4.03
CA VAL A 70 -17.76 2.96 -3.06
C VAL A 70 -16.89 2.70 -1.84
N LEU A 71 -17.02 1.52 -1.22
CA LEU A 71 -16.36 1.22 0.05
C LEU A 71 -14.83 1.13 -0.06
N ILE A 72 -14.29 0.52 -1.12
CA ILE A 72 -12.83 0.34 -1.23
C ILE A 72 -12.09 1.68 -1.29
N PRO A 73 -12.51 2.67 -2.13
CA PRO A 73 -11.92 4.00 -2.09
C PRO A 73 -12.04 4.71 -0.74
N GLU A 74 -13.22 4.68 -0.10
CA GLU A 74 -13.46 5.34 1.19
C GLU A 74 -12.58 4.76 2.31
N GLN A 75 -12.51 3.43 2.39
CA GLN A 75 -11.65 2.75 3.36
C GLN A 75 -10.18 3.07 3.11
N ARG A 76 -9.75 3.08 1.85
CA ARG A 76 -8.37 3.44 1.51
C ARG A 76 -8.03 4.88 1.92
N GLN A 77 -8.92 5.83 1.67
CA GLN A 77 -8.73 7.22 2.11
C GLN A 77 -8.63 7.32 3.63
N THR A 78 -9.42 6.53 4.35
CA THR A 78 -9.36 6.46 5.81
C THR A 78 -8.02 5.90 6.28
N ILE A 79 -7.54 4.80 5.67
CA ILE A 79 -6.22 4.21 5.98
C ILE A 79 -5.11 5.24 5.75
N LEU A 80 -5.07 5.91 4.59
CA LEU A 80 -4.03 6.90 4.29
C LEU A 80 -4.04 8.07 5.28
N ARG A 81 -5.22 8.53 5.70
CA ARG A 81 -5.36 9.59 6.70
C ARG A 81 -4.84 9.14 8.06
N LEU A 82 -5.25 7.95 8.50
CA LEU A 82 -4.82 7.40 9.78
C LEU A 82 -3.31 7.13 9.80
N GLU A 83 -2.73 6.66 8.69
CA GLU A 83 -1.29 6.48 8.55
C GLU A 83 -0.53 7.82 8.69
N ASP A 84 -1.06 8.90 8.11
CA ASP A 84 -0.49 10.26 8.24
C ASP A 84 -0.63 10.81 9.67
N GLU A 85 -1.79 10.64 10.30
CA GLU A 85 -2.02 11.02 11.70
C GLU A 85 -1.06 10.27 12.63
N VAL A 86 -0.93 8.95 12.47
CA VAL A 86 0.02 8.13 13.24
C VAL A 86 1.46 8.59 13.02
N SER A 87 1.84 8.93 11.78
CA SER A 87 3.16 9.49 11.47
C SER A 87 3.40 10.81 12.21
N THR A 88 2.39 11.67 12.26
CA THR A 88 2.44 12.96 12.95
C THR A 88 2.58 12.79 14.46
N TYR A 89 1.80 11.89 15.08
CA TYR A 89 1.92 11.60 16.51
C TYR A 89 3.29 11.03 16.87
N LYS A 90 3.80 10.09 16.07
CA LYS A 90 5.16 9.53 16.29
C LYS A 90 6.26 10.59 16.21
N LYS A 91 6.13 11.57 15.31
CA LYS A 91 7.08 12.69 15.22
C LYS A 91 7.01 13.57 16.48
N ARG A 92 5.80 13.89 16.94
CA ARG A 92 5.58 14.69 18.16
C ARG A 92 6.12 13.97 19.40
N GLU A 93 5.82 12.69 19.55
CA GLU A 93 6.33 11.85 20.63
C GLU A 93 7.86 11.88 20.68
N LYS A 94 8.53 11.61 19.54
CA LYS A 94 9.99 11.68 19.47
C LYS A 94 10.55 13.05 19.84
N CYS A 95 9.93 14.12 19.36
CA CYS A 95 10.35 15.49 19.70
C CYS A 95 10.23 15.75 21.20
N LEU A 96 9.10 15.38 21.82
CA LEU A 96 8.88 15.51 23.26
C LEU A 96 9.88 14.68 24.07
N THR A 97 10.14 13.43 23.66
CA THR A 97 11.12 12.56 24.32
C THR A 97 12.52 13.18 24.28
N VAL A 98 12.94 13.72 23.13
CA VAL A 98 14.24 14.40 23.01
C VAL A 98 14.28 15.65 23.88
N SER A 99 13.23 16.47 23.88
CA SER A 99 13.15 17.66 24.72
C SER A 99 13.21 17.33 26.22
N LEU A 100 12.55 16.26 26.66
CA LEU A 100 12.59 15.81 28.04
C LEU A 100 14.00 15.35 28.45
N ILE A 101 14.66 14.55 27.61
CA ILE A 101 16.04 14.09 27.87
C ILE A 101 16.99 15.29 27.96
N LEU A 102 16.87 16.25 27.03
CA LEU A 102 17.70 17.46 27.05
C LEU A 102 17.48 18.28 28.33
N ALA A 103 16.22 18.46 28.75
CA ALA A 103 15.90 19.18 29.97
C ALA A 103 16.49 18.50 31.21
N LEU A 104 16.39 17.17 31.32
CA LEU A 104 16.98 16.41 32.42
C LEU A 104 18.51 16.57 32.46
N VAL A 105 19.19 16.43 31.32
CA VAL A 105 20.65 16.61 31.25
C VAL A 105 21.05 18.03 31.66
N LEU A 106 20.32 19.05 31.21
CA LEU A 106 20.58 20.44 31.60
C LEU A 106 20.37 20.66 33.10
N CYS A 107 19.31 20.09 33.68
CA CYS A 107 19.07 20.16 35.12
C CYS A 107 20.20 19.53 35.93
N GLU A 108 20.68 18.35 35.52
CA GLU A 108 21.83 17.69 36.16
C GLU A 108 23.10 18.54 36.08
N ILE A 109 23.40 19.12 34.92
CA ILE A 109 24.56 20.01 34.75
C ILE A 109 24.43 21.24 35.67
N CYS A 110 23.26 21.88 35.72
CA CYS A 110 23.01 23.03 36.58
C CYS A 110 23.22 22.68 38.06
N LEU A 111 22.74 21.52 38.51
CA LEU A 111 22.92 21.05 39.88
C LEU A 111 24.41 20.87 40.22
N CYS A 112 25.18 20.23 39.33
CA CYS A 112 26.62 20.05 39.50
C CYS A 112 27.37 21.38 39.63
N VAL A 113 27.00 22.38 38.81
CA VAL A 113 27.61 23.72 38.88
C VAL A 113 27.27 24.41 40.20
N ILE A 114 26.03 24.33 40.67
CA ILE A 114 25.63 24.93 41.94
C ILE A 114 26.41 24.31 43.10
N LEU A 115 26.51 22.97 43.15
CA LEU A 115 27.26 22.29 44.20
C LEU A 115 28.74 22.71 44.20
N ALA A 116 29.38 22.76 43.03
CA ALA A 116 30.78 23.18 42.89
C ALA A 116 31.04 24.66 43.25
N LEU A 117 30.00 25.52 43.28
CA LEU A 117 30.10 26.91 43.72
C LEU A 117 29.82 27.10 45.21
N LEU A 118 29.23 26.09 45.87
CA LEU A 118 28.93 26.10 47.30
C LEU A 118 30.04 25.45 48.13
N ASP A 119 30.91 24.66 47.51
CA ASP A 119 32.15 24.12 48.07
C ASP A 119 33.33 25.10 47.96
#